data_AF-A0AAN4YQI8-F1
#
_entry.id   AF-A0AAN4YQI8-F1
#
_cell.length_a   1.000
_cell.length_b   1.000
_cell.length_c   1.000
_cell.angle_alpha   90.00
_cell.angle_beta   90.00
_cell.angle_gamma   90.00
#
_symmetry.space_group_name_H-M   'P 1'
#
loop_
_entity.id
_entity.type
_entity.pdbx_description
1 polymer ?
#
loop_
_entity_poly.entity_id
_entity_poly.type
_entity_poly.pdbx_seq_one_letter_code
_entity_poly.pdbx_strand_id
1 'polypeptide(L)'
;MQLTILALLLAGCSSSSPQMPSIFLISLYYQRYDPVFNLAQVDPGVVQATANIVGGAEMEVRVGYFGICVSPSGGAYICNSNATALAEVVTVDQDPLNLIWVASTFKDAVVFPYLLYVSQNLW
;
A
#
# COMPACT_ATOMS: atom_id res chain seq x y z
N MET A 1 1.68 -31.73 -0.46
CA MET A 1 2.24 -30.54 -1.16
C MET A 1 1.40 -29.33 -0.75
N GLN A 2 1.56 -28.86 0.49
CA GLN A 2 0.62 -27.95 1.15
C GLN A 2 1.39 -26.93 2.00
N LEU A 3 2.36 -26.22 1.40
CA LEU A 3 3.10 -25.15 2.09
C LEU A 3 3.15 -23.84 1.29
N THR A 4 2.67 -23.85 0.04
CA THR A 4 2.91 -22.76 -0.91
C THR A 4 2.03 -21.54 -0.67
N ILE A 5 0.76 -21.69 -0.28
CA ILE A 5 -0.15 -20.55 -0.08
C ILE A 5 0.21 -19.76 1.19
N LEU A 6 0.51 -20.46 2.29
CA LEU A 6 0.92 -19.83 3.54
C LEU A 6 2.26 -19.09 3.37
N ALA A 7 3.25 -19.72 2.72
CA ALA A 7 4.53 -19.07 2.45
C ALA A 7 4.38 -17.84 1.55
N LEU A 8 3.44 -17.84 0.59
CA LEU A 8 3.19 -16.71 -0.31
C LEU A 8 2.51 -15.52 0.40
N LEU A 9 1.57 -15.79 1.31
CA LEU A 9 0.92 -14.76 2.13
C LEU A 9 1.87 -14.17 3.18
N LEU A 10 2.76 -15.00 3.73
CA LEU A 10 3.79 -14.58 4.69
C LEU A 10 4.97 -13.86 4.02
N ALA A 11 5.20 -14.07 2.73
CA ALA A 11 6.14 -13.30 1.91
C ALA A 11 5.55 -11.91 1.62
N GLY A 12 5.22 -11.16 2.67
CA GLY A 12 4.80 -9.77 2.53
C GLY A 12 5.90 -8.92 1.91
N CYS A 13 5.51 -7.70 1.52
CA CYS A 13 6.42 -6.74 0.92
C CYS A 13 7.68 -6.58 1.80
N SER A 14 8.85 -6.89 1.23
CA SER A 14 10.15 -6.78 1.91
C SER A 14 11.18 -6.20 0.95
N SER A 15 12.14 -5.45 1.49
CA SER A 15 13.28 -4.90 0.75
C SER A 15 14.43 -5.90 0.59
N SER A 16 14.32 -7.12 1.14
CA SER A 16 15.38 -8.13 1.12
C SER A 16 15.66 -8.74 -0.26
N SER A 17 14.81 -8.53 -1.25
CA SER A 17 15.02 -9.00 -2.63
C SER A 17 14.28 -8.11 -3.63
N PRO A 18 14.82 -7.87 -4.84
CA PRO A 18 14.17 -7.08 -5.88
C PRO A 18 12.77 -7.60 -6.28
N GLN A 19 12.50 -8.88 -6.07
CA GLN A 19 11.24 -9.53 -6.42
C GLN A 19 10.20 -9.47 -5.27
N MET A 20 10.63 -9.28 -4.01
CA MET A 20 9.72 -9.33 -2.85
C MET A 20 8.73 -8.15 -2.72
N PRO A 21 9.04 -6.92 -3.15
CA PRO A 21 8.06 -5.83 -3.16
C PRO A 21 6.87 -6.11 -4.09
N SER A 22 6.97 -7.08 -5.02
CA SER A 22 5.88 -7.44 -5.94
C SER A 22 4.78 -8.29 -5.29
N ILE A 23 4.99 -8.80 -4.08
CA ILE A 23 3.98 -9.55 -3.32
C ILE A 23 3.36 -8.60 -2.28
N PHE A 24 2.12 -8.17 -2.54
CA PHE A 24 1.38 -7.24 -1.69
C PHE A 24 -0.10 -7.56 -1.70
N LEU A 25 -0.80 -7.17 -0.63
CA LEU A 25 -2.25 -7.28 -0.51
C LEU A 25 -2.96 -6.08 -1.18
N ILE A 26 -2.39 -4.89 -1.00
CA ILE A 26 -2.86 -3.66 -1.64
C ILE A 26 -1.66 -2.80 -2.03
N SER A 27 -1.78 -2.12 -3.16
CA SER A 27 -0.89 -1.04 -3.57
C SER A 27 -1.72 0.24 -3.67
N LEU A 28 -1.24 1.29 -3.00
CA LEU A 28 -1.78 2.65 -3.05
C LEU A 28 -0.73 3.52 -3.70
N TYR A 29 -1.08 4.27 -4.73
CA TYR A 29 -0.10 5.10 -5.43
C TYR A 29 -0.73 6.35 -5.99
N TYR A 30 0.08 7.40 -6.14
CA TYR A 30 -0.31 8.59 -6.86
C TYR A 30 -0.15 8.39 -8.35
N GLN A 31 -1.21 8.64 -9.10
CA GLN A 31 -1.20 8.60 -10.55
C GLN A 31 -1.87 9.84 -11.11
N ARG A 32 -1.21 10.46 -12.09
CA ARG A 32 -1.85 11.47 -12.94
C ARG A 32 -2.56 10.76 -14.08
N TYR A 33 -3.84 11.07 -14.24
CA TYR A 33 -4.66 10.56 -15.32
C TYR A 33 -5.75 11.59 -15.64
N ASP A 34 -6.26 11.54 -16.87
CA ASP A 34 -7.43 12.32 -17.24
C ASP A 34 -8.68 11.71 -16.60
N PRO A 35 -9.45 12.47 -15.79
CA PRO A 35 -10.60 11.94 -15.07
C PRO A 35 -11.60 11.26 -16.02
N VAL A 36 -11.90 9.99 -15.75
CA VAL A 36 -12.98 9.26 -16.44
C VAL A 36 -14.20 9.26 -15.53
N PHE A 37 -15.26 9.93 -15.98
CA PHE A 37 -16.51 9.99 -15.23
C PHE A 37 -17.22 8.63 -15.24
N ASN A 38 -17.62 8.17 -14.06
CA ASN A 38 -18.39 6.94 -13.88
C ASN A 38 -19.61 7.21 -12.98
N LEU A 39 -20.76 6.60 -13.28
CA LEU A 39 -21.97 6.72 -12.46
C LEU A 39 -21.79 6.21 -11.01
N ALA A 40 -20.77 5.39 -10.76
CA ALA A 40 -20.38 4.96 -9.41
C ALA A 40 -19.65 6.05 -8.60
N GLN A 41 -19.21 7.14 -9.23
CA GLN A 41 -18.62 8.28 -8.53
C GLN A 41 -19.74 9.18 -7.99
N VAL A 42 -19.94 9.13 -6.68
CA VAL A 42 -20.95 9.95 -5.99
C VAL A 42 -20.63 11.45 -6.09
N ASP A 43 -19.34 11.81 -6.02
CA ASP A 43 -18.84 13.16 -6.24
C ASP A 43 -17.63 13.15 -7.17
N PRO A 44 -17.83 13.43 -8.48
CA PRO A 44 -16.72 13.51 -9.44
C PRO A 44 -15.78 14.70 -9.19
N GLY A 45 -16.21 15.74 -8.47
CA GLY A 45 -15.41 16.93 -8.18
C GLY A 45 -14.20 16.65 -7.28
N VAL A 46 -14.27 15.58 -6.49
CA VAL A 46 -13.17 15.10 -5.63
C VAL A 46 -11.89 14.86 -6.43
N VAL A 47 -11.97 14.42 -7.69
CA VAL A 47 -10.78 14.15 -8.49
C VAL A 47 -9.96 15.43 -8.70
N GLN A 48 -10.61 16.56 -8.99
CA GLN A 48 -9.93 17.84 -9.18
C GLN A 48 -9.33 18.38 -7.88
N ALA A 49 -10.07 18.31 -6.77
CA ALA A 49 -9.57 18.73 -5.46
C ALA A 49 -8.35 17.89 -5.05
N THR A 50 -8.42 16.57 -5.23
CA THR A 50 -7.33 15.64 -4.95
C THR A 50 -6.13 15.91 -5.87
N ALA A 51 -6.35 16.19 -7.15
CA ALA A 51 -5.28 16.53 -8.08
C ALA A 51 -4.52 17.81 -7.67
N ASN A 52 -5.24 18.81 -7.16
CA ASN A 52 -4.62 20.05 -6.66
C ASN A 52 -3.77 19.83 -5.41
N ILE A 53 -4.17 18.91 -4.52
CA ILE A 53 -3.43 18.57 -3.29
C ILE A 53 -2.22 17.69 -3.61
N VAL A 54 -2.41 16.64 -4.40
CA VAL A 54 -1.34 15.71 -4.79
C VAL A 54 -0.31 16.41 -5.66
N GLY A 55 -0.76 17.27 -6.58
CA GLY A 55 0.06 18.11 -7.43
C GLY A 55 1.20 17.34 -8.11
N GLY A 56 2.40 17.54 -7.58
CA GLY A 56 3.69 17.02 -8.00
C GLY A 56 3.99 15.56 -7.65
N ALA A 57 3.34 15.03 -6.61
CA ALA A 57 3.80 13.84 -5.89
C ALA A 57 3.76 12.55 -6.73
N GLU A 58 4.79 11.73 -6.56
CA GLU A 58 4.91 10.40 -7.14
C GLU A 58 5.38 9.46 -6.03
N MET A 59 4.46 8.67 -5.51
CA MET A 59 4.74 7.71 -4.44
C MET A 59 3.88 6.46 -4.65
N GLU A 60 4.45 5.31 -4.30
CA GLU A 60 3.72 4.04 -4.14
C GLU A 60 3.94 3.48 -2.73
N VAL A 61 2.85 3.05 -2.10
CA VAL A 61 2.81 2.41 -0.79
C VAL A 61 2.15 1.04 -0.93
N ARG A 62 2.88 -0.01 -0.58
CA ARG A 62 2.42 -1.40 -0.64
C ARG A 62 2.26 -1.96 0.76
N VAL A 63 1.17 -2.67 1.01
CA VAL A 63 0.94 -3.34 2.29
C VAL A 63 1.05 -4.85 2.08
N GLY A 64 1.95 -5.46 2.84
CA GLY A 64 2.04 -6.91 2.98
C GLY A 64 1.47 -7.35 4.31
N TYR A 65 1.47 -8.65 4.57
CA TYR A 65 0.95 -9.19 5.81
C TYR A 65 1.70 -8.67 7.06
N PHE A 66 3.04 -8.60 6.97
CA PHE A 66 3.89 -8.22 8.09
C PHE A 66 4.35 -6.76 8.12
N GLY A 67 4.17 -6.02 7.04
CA GLY A 67 4.81 -4.72 6.90
C GLY A 67 4.25 -3.88 5.77
N ILE A 68 4.80 -2.67 5.69
CA ILE A 68 4.49 -1.68 4.67
C ILE A 68 5.79 -1.36 3.94
N CYS A 69 5.73 -1.22 2.63
CA CYS A 69 6.84 -0.76 1.81
C CYS A 69 6.46 0.52 1.08
N VAL A 70 7.36 1.49 1.04
CA VAL A 70 7.16 2.78 0.37
C VAL A 70 8.23 2.98 -0.70
N SER A 71 7.82 3.58 -1.82
CA SER A 71 8.70 4.11 -2.85
C SER A 71 8.37 5.60 -3.03
N PRO A 72 9.10 6.52 -2.36
CA PRO A 72 8.74 7.95 -2.30
C PRO A 72 8.93 8.74 -3.61
N SER A 73 9.51 8.11 -4.63
CA SER A 73 9.85 8.76 -5.91
C SER A 73 9.99 7.75 -7.05
N GLY A 74 9.24 6.64 -7.00
CA GLY A 74 9.29 5.58 -8.03
C GLY A 74 10.58 4.75 -8.05
N GLY A 75 11.45 4.91 -7.04
CA GLY A 75 12.71 4.18 -6.87
C GLY A 75 12.57 2.89 -6.04
N ALA A 76 13.63 2.58 -5.29
CA ALA A 76 13.68 1.39 -4.44
C ALA A 76 12.67 1.46 -3.29
N TYR A 77 12.18 0.29 -2.88
CA TYR A 77 11.26 0.16 -1.77
C TYR A 77 11.98 0.14 -0.42
N ILE A 78 11.50 0.96 0.50
CA ILE A 78 11.88 0.95 1.92
C ILE A 78 10.75 0.28 2.69
N CYS A 79 11.06 -0.80 3.40
CA CYS A 79 10.05 -1.62 4.05
C CYS A 79 10.24 -1.62 5.57
N ASN A 80 9.15 -1.43 6.32
CA ASN A 80 9.15 -1.48 7.77
C ASN A 80 7.79 -1.98 8.29
N SER A 81 7.79 -2.63 9.44
CA SER A 81 6.55 -2.98 10.14
C SER A 81 5.93 -1.79 10.88
N ASN A 82 6.74 -0.80 11.26
CA ASN A 82 6.33 0.42 11.93
C ASN A 82 6.11 1.54 10.89
N ALA A 83 4.86 1.94 10.71
CA ALA A 83 4.47 3.02 9.79
C ALA A 83 5.08 4.37 10.18
N THR A 84 5.27 4.64 11.48
CA THR A 84 5.88 5.89 11.97
C THR A 84 7.30 6.04 11.47
N ALA A 85 8.09 4.95 11.49
CA ALA A 85 9.46 4.96 10.99
C ALA A 85 9.53 5.19 9.47
N LEU A 86 8.49 4.82 8.72
CA LEU A 86 8.39 5.12 7.29
C LEU A 86 7.99 6.58 7.04
N ALA A 87 7.11 7.13 7.86
CA ALA A 87 6.71 8.53 7.78
C ALA A 87 7.85 9.50 8.12
N GLU A 88 8.79 9.11 9.01
CA GLU A 88 9.96 9.91 9.36
C GLU A 88 10.95 10.13 8.20
N VAL A 89 10.93 9.26 7.18
CA VAL A 89 11.84 9.33 6.03
C VAL A 89 11.16 9.89 4.76
N VAL A 90 9.95 10.43 4.91
CA VAL A 90 9.12 10.94 3.82
C VAL A 90 8.70 12.37 4.12
N THR A 91 8.63 13.23 3.10
CA THR A 91 8.20 14.63 3.24
C THR A 91 6.73 14.83 2.88
N VAL A 92 6.16 15.95 3.29
CA VAL A 92 4.77 16.34 2.95
C VAL A 92 4.55 16.44 1.44
N ASP A 93 5.57 16.84 0.68
CA ASP A 93 5.50 16.92 -0.78
C ASP A 93 5.50 15.54 -1.46
N GLN A 94 6.02 14.51 -0.77
CA GLN A 94 6.06 13.13 -1.25
C GLN A 94 4.78 12.36 -0.89
N ASP A 95 4.22 12.60 0.31
CA ASP A 95 3.00 11.96 0.78
C ASP A 95 1.91 12.97 1.22
N PRO A 96 1.39 13.80 0.30
CA PRO A 96 0.45 14.89 0.63
C PRO A 96 -0.91 14.40 1.15
N LEU A 97 -1.29 13.15 0.89
CA LEU A 97 -2.53 12.54 1.37
C LEU A 97 -2.32 11.53 2.52
N ASN A 98 -1.11 11.42 3.06
CA ASN A 98 -0.76 10.47 4.12
C ASN A 98 -1.09 9.01 3.74
N LEU A 99 -0.76 8.57 2.53
CA LEU A 99 -0.89 7.18 2.07
C LEU A 99 -0.22 6.18 3.01
N ILE A 100 0.88 6.55 3.69
CA ILE A 100 1.50 5.67 4.70
C ILE A 100 0.53 5.39 5.86
N TRP A 101 -0.19 6.41 6.31
CA TRP A 101 -1.18 6.28 7.38
C TRP A 101 -2.45 5.54 6.92
N VAL A 102 -2.90 5.80 5.69
CA VAL A 102 -4.03 5.04 5.09
C VAL A 102 -3.66 3.56 4.97
N ALA A 103 -2.44 3.26 4.51
CA ALA A 103 -1.90 1.92 4.39
C ALA A 103 -1.80 1.20 5.74
N SER A 104 -1.33 1.89 6.79
CA SER A 104 -1.26 1.32 8.13
C SER A 104 -2.66 1.04 8.71
N THR A 105 -3.60 1.95 8.51
CA THR A 105 -4.98 1.77 8.95
C THR A 105 -5.64 0.59 8.25
N PHE A 106 -5.42 0.43 6.93
CA PHE A 106 -5.87 -0.75 6.20
C PHE A 106 -5.25 -2.04 6.75
N LYS A 107 -3.93 -2.04 6.98
CA LYS A 107 -3.22 -3.19 7.56
C LYS A 107 -3.87 -3.60 8.89
N ASP A 108 -4.07 -2.66 9.79
CA ASP A 108 -4.58 -2.94 11.14
C ASP A 108 -6.06 -3.37 11.14
N ALA A 109 -6.86 -2.86 10.21
CA ALA A 109 -8.30 -3.16 10.13
C ALA A 109 -8.61 -4.45 9.34
N VAL A 110 -7.90 -4.69 8.23
CA VAL A 110 -8.25 -5.72 7.24
C VAL A 110 -7.34 -6.94 7.34
N VAL A 111 -6.07 -6.74 7.70
CA VAL A 111 -5.09 -7.82 7.85
C VAL A 111 -5.19 -8.42 9.25
N PHE A 112 -6.41 -8.80 9.62
CA PHE A 112 -6.67 -9.48 10.87
C PHE A 112 -6.07 -10.90 10.83
N PRO A 113 -5.55 -11.45 11.94
CA PRO A 113 -5.05 -12.82 12.06
C PRO A 113 -6.00 -13.92 11.56
N TYR A 114 -7.29 -13.60 11.44
CA TYR A 114 -8.31 -14.53 10.96
C TYR A 114 -8.09 -14.96 9.50
N LEU A 115 -7.50 -14.13 8.63
CA LEU A 115 -7.15 -14.55 7.25
C LEU A 115 -6.13 -15.70 7.26
N LEU A 116 -5.16 -15.69 8.17
CA LEU A 116 -4.24 -16.82 8.37
C LEU A 116 -4.99 -18.04 8.91
N TYR A 117 -5.84 -17.84 9.92
CA TYR A 117 -6.61 -18.92 10.53
C TYR A 117 -7.52 -19.63 9.51
N VAL A 118 -8.26 -18.89 8.68
CA VAL A 118 -9.13 -19.45 7.64
C VAL A 118 -8.30 -20.14 6.56
N SER A 119 -7.16 -19.55 6.14
CA SER A 119 -6.29 -20.19 5.15
C SER A 119 -5.74 -21.54 5.59
N GLN A 120 -5.56 -21.75 6.90
CA GLN A 120 -5.12 -23.02 7.49
C GLN A 120 -6.25 -24.03 7.66
N ASN A 121 -7.50 -23.57 7.83
CA ASN A 121 -8.64 -24.44 8.16
C ASN A 121 -9.57 -24.75 6.97
N LEU A 122 -9.31 -24.20 5.77
CA LEU A 122 -10.09 -24.48 4.55
C LEU A 122 -9.55 -25.65 3.70
N TRP A 123 -8.69 -26.52 4.27
CA TRP A 123 -8.15 -27.72 3.63
C TRP A 123 -8.21 -28.92 4.56
#